data_AF-A0A502WPN6-F1
#
_entry.id   AF-A0A502WPN6-F1
#
_cell.length_a   1.000
_cell.length_b   1.000
_cell.length_c   1.000
_cell.angle_alpha   90.00
_cell.angle_beta   90.00
_cell.angle_gamma   90.00
#
_symmetry.space_group_name_H-M   'P 1'
#
loop_
_entity.id
_entity.type
_entity.pdbx_description
1 polymer ?
#
loop_
_entity_poly.entity_id
_entity_poly.type
_entity_poly.pdbx_seq_one_letter_code
_entity_poly.pdbx_strand_id
1 'polypeptide(L)'
;MKSQLETSDSARTKRALQYICRIYRLGYRIVQSELLGVQQSIVGILYTRKSDEKLRRWALNALARCGTAAVSLECVMGVFKEFSSDPQTAAAAIAAIYRMKRDATKAIDDLDLFDPQMRVLAALQHVEHTKLDLTGIPVDIEKASADVLKLGLIVVGLNRAPHNLFHPRHSNSEIVKALGAYDDDIVVQYTVWAVAENDNLSIDDLGIPLSSVESRPPNVRGWMYRAIAMHANAADHQDYIANGAGDDEAEVRLALAIGLKDTYYDGLEALAHDWFMTEADSEIAHTLMDHMVRHADRSPTYECTVLDFYEREAQNSLLRRRIEGHAAKTELYSKLMRISFDGSDDLFRSINVTNNTTNISGGINAGAVSMGGDATNTGEINVNYQPQTIELIQAELSKAIKAIHDSGVAPELKEHALEHVKAAQIEPTPDKLKKAVDVLGKVEDGAKKISGISTAAVAIGTTAIALAKLMGYVP
;
A
#
# COMPACT_ATOMS: atom_id res chain seq x y z
N MET A 1 -5.00 6.26 1.59
CA MET A 1 -4.95 7.72 1.31
C MET A 1 -4.57 8.54 2.54
N LYS A 2 -5.29 8.46 3.66
CA LYS A 2 -4.94 9.16 4.91
C LYS A 2 -3.47 8.94 5.34
N SER A 3 -3.00 7.70 5.28
CA SER A 3 -1.61 7.34 5.55
C SER A 3 -0.57 8.06 4.68
N GLN A 4 -0.93 8.52 3.48
CA GLN A 4 -0.04 9.28 2.59
C GLN A 4 -0.05 10.79 2.88
N LEU A 5 -1.10 11.30 3.54
CA LEU A 5 -1.22 12.69 3.97
C LEU A 5 -0.49 12.95 5.29
N GLU A 6 -0.42 11.95 6.17
CA GLU A 6 0.14 12.08 7.52
C GLU A 6 1.64 11.77 7.58
N THR A 7 2.29 11.65 6.43
CA THR A 7 3.73 11.38 6.36
C THR A 7 4.55 12.65 6.63
N SER A 8 5.81 12.47 7.07
CA SER A 8 6.76 13.58 7.19
C SER A 8 7.31 14.05 5.85
N ASP A 9 7.08 13.31 4.77
CA ASP A 9 7.57 13.55 3.42
C ASP A 9 6.65 14.55 2.68
N SER A 10 7.17 15.75 2.40
CA SER A 10 6.44 16.81 1.68
C SER A 10 6.09 16.41 0.24
N ALA A 11 6.97 15.70 -0.47
CA ALA A 11 6.72 15.30 -1.86
C ALA A 11 5.57 14.29 -1.94
N ARG A 12 5.56 13.32 -1.02
CA ARG A 12 4.48 12.32 -0.89
C ARG A 12 3.16 12.93 -0.49
N THR A 13 3.18 13.84 0.49
CA THR A 13 1.99 14.57 0.95
C THR A 13 1.39 15.41 -0.18
N LYS A 14 2.24 16.14 -0.93
CA LYS A 14 1.82 16.92 -2.10
C LYS A 14 1.11 16.06 -3.13
N ARG A 15 1.66 14.88 -3.47
CA ARG A 15 1.05 13.96 -4.45
C ARG A 15 -0.27 13.39 -3.96
N ALA A 16 -0.38 13.06 -2.67
CA ALA A 16 -1.64 12.63 -2.08
C ALA A 16 -2.73 13.71 -2.22
N LEU A 17 -2.39 14.98 -1.97
CA LEU A 17 -3.29 16.12 -2.18
C LEU A 17 -3.67 16.31 -3.65
N GLN A 18 -2.71 16.19 -4.57
CA GLN A 18 -2.94 16.22 -6.01
C GLN A 18 -3.87 15.10 -6.47
N TYR A 19 -3.67 13.88 -5.93
CA TYR A 19 -4.51 12.73 -6.23
C TYR A 19 -5.95 12.94 -5.75
N ILE A 20 -6.16 13.47 -4.54
CA ILE A 20 -7.49 13.87 -4.05
C ILE A 20 -8.16 14.84 -5.03
N CYS A 21 -7.44 15.87 -5.46
CA CYS A 21 -7.97 16.83 -6.43
C CYS A 21 -8.39 16.13 -7.72
N ARG A 22 -7.53 15.26 -8.27
CA ARG A 22 -7.78 14.51 -9.52
C ARG A 22 -9.01 13.62 -9.41
N ILE A 23 -9.12 12.76 -8.39
CA ILE A 23 -10.27 11.85 -8.25
C ILE A 23 -11.60 12.61 -8.07
N TYR A 24 -11.59 13.77 -7.40
CA TYR A 24 -12.78 14.61 -7.28
C TYR A 24 -13.20 15.23 -8.62
N ARG A 25 -12.24 15.59 -9.49
CA ARG A 25 -12.52 16.04 -10.86
C ARG A 25 -13.18 14.94 -11.69
N LEU A 26 -12.70 13.71 -11.56
CA LEU A 26 -13.28 12.52 -12.20
C LEU A 26 -14.65 12.09 -11.62
N GLY A 27 -15.23 12.86 -10.69
CA GLY A 27 -16.55 12.59 -10.12
C GLY A 27 -16.55 11.69 -8.87
N TYR A 28 -15.43 11.06 -8.52
CA TYR A 28 -15.33 10.25 -7.30
C TYR A 28 -15.41 11.11 -6.04
N ARG A 29 -15.86 10.50 -4.94
CA ARG A 29 -16.00 11.16 -3.63
C ARG A 29 -15.48 10.24 -2.53
N ILE A 30 -14.92 10.84 -1.50
CA ILE A 30 -14.56 10.13 -0.27
C ILE A 30 -15.86 9.79 0.47
N VAL A 31 -15.92 8.60 1.05
CA VAL A 31 -17.08 8.15 1.84
C VAL A 31 -17.24 9.03 3.07
N GLN A 32 -18.48 9.37 3.44
CA GLN A 32 -18.77 10.31 4.53
C GLN A 32 -18.13 9.93 5.87
N SER A 33 -18.03 8.63 6.16
CA SER A 33 -17.37 8.11 7.38
C SER A 33 -15.88 8.47 7.48
N GLU A 34 -15.19 8.58 6.33
CA GLU A 34 -13.76 8.89 6.28
C GLU A 34 -13.49 10.39 6.02
N LEU A 35 -14.49 11.10 5.48
CA LEU A 35 -14.33 12.47 4.99
C LEU A 35 -13.85 13.42 6.09
N LEU A 36 -14.41 13.33 7.29
CA LEU A 36 -14.03 14.17 8.42
C LEU A 36 -12.54 13.98 8.78
N GLY A 37 -12.08 12.73 8.84
CA GLY A 37 -10.70 12.41 9.12
C GLY A 37 -9.75 12.97 8.06
N VAL A 38 -10.10 12.85 6.77
CA VAL A 38 -9.30 13.42 5.68
C VAL A 38 -9.27 14.95 5.75
N GLN A 39 -10.40 15.62 5.99
CA GLN A 39 -10.44 17.07 6.15
C GLN A 39 -9.57 17.55 7.30
N GLN A 40 -9.62 16.86 8.45
CA GLN A 40 -8.79 17.18 9.60
C GLN A 40 -7.29 17.00 9.31
N SER A 41 -6.89 15.93 8.60
CA SER A 41 -5.49 15.76 8.19
C SER A 41 -5.04 16.90 7.26
N ILE A 42 -5.87 17.34 6.31
CA ILE A 42 -5.53 18.46 5.40
C ILE A 42 -5.44 19.79 6.16
N VAL A 43 -6.36 20.06 7.09
CA VAL A 43 -6.30 21.23 7.98
C VAL A 43 -5.03 21.18 8.85
N GLY A 44 -4.68 20.00 9.36
CA GLY A 44 -3.43 19.78 10.10
C GLY A 44 -2.18 20.11 9.27
N ILE A 45 -2.16 19.79 7.98
CA ILE A 45 -1.08 20.17 7.06
C ILE A 45 -0.95 21.70 6.97
N LEU A 46 -2.06 22.43 6.86
CA LEU A 46 -2.05 23.90 6.77
C LEU A 46 -1.45 24.56 8.03
N TYR A 47 -1.64 23.97 9.21
CA TYR A 47 -1.03 24.48 10.45
C TYR A 47 0.42 24.05 10.63
N THR A 48 0.74 22.78 10.38
CA THR A 48 2.05 22.18 10.71
C THR A 48 3.12 22.37 9.64
N ARG A 49 2.71 22.62 8.39
CA ARG A 49 3.60 22.78 7.23
C ARG A 49 3.41 24.15 6.56
N LYS A 50 3.07 25.17 7.36
CA LYS A 50 2.68 26.49 6.86
C LYS A 50 3.75 27.23 6.04
N SER A 51 5.03 26.89 6.21
CA SER A 51 6.14 27.48 5.45
C SER A 51 6.31 26.90 4.04
N ASP A 52 5.75 25.73 3.75
CA ASP A 52 5.82 25.10 2.43
C ASP A 52 4.66 25.61 1.56
N GLU A 53 4.97 26.56 0.68
CA GLU A 53 4.02 27.19 -0.24
C GLU A 53 3.31 26.15 -1.13
N LYS A 54 4.04 25.17 -1.66
CA LYS A 54 3.48 24.16 -2.57
C LYS A 54 2.49 23.26 -1.84
N LEU A 55 2.81 22.82 -0.62
CA LEU A 55 1.89 22.04 0.22
C LEU A 55 0.67 22.85 0.61
N ARG A 56 0.87 24.10 1.04
CA ARG A 56 -0.22 25.01 1.42
C ARG A 56 -1.21 25.20 0.28
N ARG A 57 -0.73 25.50 -0.93
CA ARG A 57 -1.55 25.63 -2.14
C ARG A 57 -2.34 24.35 -2.46
N TRP A 58 -1.69 23.19 -2.44
CA TRP A 58 -2.37 21.92 -2.74
C TRP A 58 -3.35 21.49 -1.64
N ALA A 59 -3.09 21.82 -0.38
CA ALA A 59 -4.01 21.59 0.72
C ALA A 59 -5.29 22.44 0.57
N LEU A 60 -5.14 23.72 0.22
CA LEU A 60 -6.28 24.60 -0.08
C LEU A 60 -7.09 24.09 -1.27
N ASN A 61 -6.45 23.70 -2.37
CA ASN A 61 -7.13 23.11 -3.53
C ASN A 61 -7.87 21.80 -3.18
N ALA A 62 -7.30 20.95 -2.32
CA ALA A 62 -7.97 19.74 -1.85
C ALA A 62 -9.20 20.08 -1.00
N LEU A 63 -9.09 21.04 -0.07
CA LEU A 63 -10.22 21.54 0.71
C LEU A 63 -11.29 22.19 -0.16
N ALA A 64 -10.93 22.88 -1.25
CA ALA A 64 -11.88 23.39 -2.23
C ALA A 64 -12.64 22.27 -2.98
N ARG A 65 -12.23 21.00 -2.87
CA ARG A 65 -12.96 19.85 -3.44
C ARG A 65 -13.74 19.09 -2.39
N CYS A 66 -13.09 18.74 -1.27
CA CYS A 66 -13.63 17.83 -0.27
C CYS A 66 -14.00 18.50 1.05
N GLY A 67 -13.60 19.75 1.29
CA GLY A 67 -13.84 20.46 2.54
C GLY A 67 -15.28 20.92 2.71
N THR A 68 -15.68 21.14 3.97
CA THR A 68 -16.97 21.70 4.33
C THR A 68 -16.79 23.01 5.08
N ALA A 69 -17.79 23.89 5.01
CA ALA A 69 -17.75 25.16 5.71
C ALA A 69 -17.60 24.99 7.24
N ALA A 70 -18.26 23.98 7.80
CA ALA A 70 -18.25 23.71 9.24
C ALA A 70 -16.86 23.30 9.78
N VAL A 71 -16.03 22.65 8.96
CA VAL A 71 -14.72 22.10 9.40
C VAL A 71 -13.56 22.94 8.92
N SER A 72 -13.62 23.45 7.69
CA SER A 72 -12.44 23.95 6.97
C SER A 72 -12.43 25.46 6.77
N LEU A 73 -13.58 26.13 6.79
CA LEU A 73 -13.67 27.54 6.37
C LEU A 73 -12.85 28.49 7.24
N GLU A 74 -12.86 28.31 8.55
CA GLU A 74 -12.10 29.16 9.47
C GLU A 74 -10.59 29.07 9.20
N CYS A 75 -10.07 27.85 9.03
CA CYS A 75 -8.68 27.61 8.68
C CYS A 75 -8.33 28.24 7.32
N VAL A 76 -9.17 28.04 6.30
CA VAL A 76 -8.97 28.63 4.96
C VAL A 76 -8.93 30.16 5.03
N MET A 77 -9.85 30.79 5.77
CA MET A 77 -9.88 32.24 5.96
C MET A 77 -8.65 32.73 6.74
N GLY A 78 -8.17 31.97 7.73
CA GLY A 78 -6.94 32.28 8.47
C GLY A 78 -5.71 32.26 7.57
N VAL A 79 -5.54 31.20 6.77
CA VAL A 79 -4.45 31.08 5.80
C VAL A 79 -4.52 32.19 4.74
N PHE A 80 -5.73 32.52 4.25
CA PHE A 80 -5.91 33.61 3.29
C PHE A 80 -5.42 34.95 3.83
N LYS A 81 -5.70 35.27 5.10
CA LYS A 81 -5.26 36.50 5.75
C LYS A 81 -3.75 36.51 6.01
N GLU A 82 -3.18 35.39 6.44
CA GLU A 82 -1.74 35.30 6.74
C GLU A 82 -0.87 35.39 5.48
N PHE A 83 -1.33 34.82 4.36
CA PHE A 83 -0.57 34.70 3.12
C PHE A 83 -1.20 35.46 1.95
N SER A 84 -1.82 36.62 2.22
CA SER A 84 -2.44 37.43 1.17
C SER A 84 -1.42 38.04 0.20
N SER A 85 -0.17 38.23 0.59
CA SER A 85 0.87 38.71 -0.32
C SER A 85 1.41 37.65 -1.28
N ASP A 86 1.06 36.37 -1.09
CA ASP A 86 1.43 35.27 -1.99
C ASP A 86 0.28 34.98 -2.97
N PRO A 87 0.41 35.37 -4.25
CA PRO A 87 -0.65 35.23 -5.24
C PRO A 87 -1.18 33.79 -5.39
N GLN A 88 -0.30 32.80 -5.27
CA GLN A 88 -0.67 31.41 -5.54
C GLN A 88 -1.44 30.79 -4.37
N THR A 89 -1.02 31.08 -3.14
CA THR A 89 -1.78 30.68 -1.95
C THR A 89 -3.10 31.42 -1.88
N ALA A 90 -3.08 32.73 -2.14
CA ALA A 90 -4.27 33.55 -2.15
C ALA A 90 -5.32 33.04 -3.14
N ALA A 91 -4.92 32.76 -4.39
CA ALA A 91 -5.82 32.22 -5.40
C ALA A 91 -6.42 30.86 -4.97
N ALA A 92 -5.62 29.96 -4.39
CA ALA A 92 -6.13 28.67 -3.90
C ALA A 92 -7.10 28.84 -2.72
N ALA A 93 -6.85 29.82 -1.84
CA ALA A 93 -7.75 30.13 -0.73
C ALA A 93 -9.07 30.75 -1.22
N ILE A 94 -9.01 31.69 -2.18
CA ILE A 94 -10.19 32.28 -2.83
C ILE A 94 -11.05 31.18 -3.44
N ALA A 95 -10.45 30.27 -4.20
CA ALA A 95 -11.13 29.12 -4.80
C ALA A 95 -11.86 28.27 -3.74
N ALA A 96 -11.22 28.00 -2.60
CA ALA A 96 -11.81 27.28 -1.48
C ALA A 96 -12.96 28.04 -0.81
N ILE A 97 -12.82 29.35 -0.58
CA ILE A 97 -13.84 30.21 0.03
C ILE A 97 -15.09 30.26 -0.85
N TYR A 98 -14.94 30.51 -2.16
CA TYR A 98 -16.04 30.51 -3.13
C TYR A 98 -16.77 29.17 -3.19
N ARG A 99 -16.07 28.05 -2.95
CA ARG A 99 -16.71 26.75 -2.88
C ARG A 99 -17.54 26.55 -1.60
N MET A 100 -17.06 27.05 -0.47
CA MET A 100 -17.60 26.75 0.86
C MET A 100 -18.64 27.77 1.34
N LYS A 101 -18.58 29.02 0.87
CA LYS A 101 -19.41 30.13 1.36
C LYS A 101 -20.24 30.73 0.22
N ARG A 102 -21.52 30.98 0.49
CA ARG A 102 -22.45 31.60 -0.47
C ARG A 102 -22.06 33.06 -0.77
N ASP A 103 -21.84 33.87 0.27
CA ASP A 103 -21.45 35.28 0.14
C ASP A 103 -19.92 35.44 0.13
N ALA A 104 -19.23 34.62 -0.67
CA ALA A 104 -17.77 34.62 -0.74
C ALA A 104 -17.20 35.96 -1.21
N THR A 105 -17.82 36.59 -2.22
CA THR A 105 -17.42 37.88 -2.77
C THR A 105 -17.30 38.95 -1.68
N LYS A 106 -18.35 39.13 -0.88
CA LYS A 106 -18.34 40.10 0.23
C LYS A 106 -17.24 39.81 1.25
N ALA A 107 -17.06 38.53 1.61
CA ALA A 107 -16.05 38.14 2.58
C ALA A 107 -14.60 38.37 2.11
N ILE A 108 -14.38 38.41 0.80
CA ILE A 108 -13.09 38.69 0.17
C ILE A 108 -12.92 40.19 -0.06
N ASP A 109 -13.98 40.90 -0.47
CA ASP A 109 -13.95 42.35 -0.73
C ASP A 109 -13.65 43.16 0.52
N ASP A 110 -14.14 42.70 1.69
CA ASP A 110 -13.82 43.30 2.99
C ASP A 110 -12.31 43.30 3.30
N LEU A 111 -11.50 42.58 2.53
CA LEU A 111 -10.05 42.50 2.69
C LEU A 111 -9.27 43.40 1.73
N ASP A 112 -9.88 43.98 0.68
CA ASP A 112 -9.31 44.99 -0.25
C ASP A 112 -7.88 44.70 -0.78
N LEU A 113 -7.56 43.43 -1.03
CA LEU A 113 -6.15 42.99 -1.18
C LEU A 113 -5.75 42.47 -2.57
N PHE A 114 -6.65 42.41 -3.58
CA PHE A 114 -6.35 41.65 -4.80
C PHE A 114 -6.85 42.22 -6.12
N ASP A 115 -6.10 41.89 -7.17
CA ASP A 115 -6.50 42.03 -8.57
C ASP A 115 -7.85 41.32 -8.81
N PRO A 116 -8.90 42.06 -9.24
CA PRO A 116 -10.19 41.49 -9.58
C PRO A 116 -10.12 40.34 -10.58
N GLN A 117 -9.18 40.37 -11.55
CA GLN A 117 -9.01 39.29 -12.52
C GLN A 117 -8.57 37.99 -11.86
N MET A 118 -7.59 38.07 -10.94
CA MET A 118 -7.10 36.91 -10.19
C MET A 118 -8.21 36.28 -9.35
N ARG A 119 -9.05 37.10 -8.71
CA ARG A 119 -10.22 36.63 -7.93
C ARG A 119 -11.20 35.84 -8.79
N VAL A 120 -11.56 36.38 -9.96
CA VAL A 120 -12.51 35.72 -10.89
C VAL A 120 -11.93 34.41 -11.41
N LEU A 121 -10.67 34.39 -11.86
CA LEU A 121 -10.01 33.18 -12.34
C LEU A 121 -9.87 32.11 -11.25
N ALA A 122 -9.54 32.50 -10.02
CA ALA A 122 -9.50 31.60 -8.87
C ALA A 122 -10.87 30.98 -8.58
N ALA A 123 -11.93 31.80 -8.58
CA ALA A 123 -13.30 31.34 -8.35
C ALA A 123 -13.79 30.37 -9.44
N LEU A 124 -13.47 30.63 -10.71
CA LEU A 124 -13.86 29.81 -11.87
C LEU A 124 -13.37 28.35 -11.78
N GLN A 125 -12.31 28.07 -11.02
CA GLN A 125 -11.83 26.69 -10.81
C GLN A 125 -12.87 25.77 -10.12
N HIS A 126 -13.80 26.37 -9.35
CA HIS A 126 -14.78 25.64 -8.53
C HIS A 126 -16.22 26.12 -8.69
N VAL A 127 -16.45 27.36 -9.16
CA VAL A 127 -17.77 27.95 -9.41
C VAL A 127 -18.01 28.13 -10.90
N GLU A 128 -19.26 27.95 -11.35
CA GLU A 128 -19.65 28.17 -12.74
C GLU A 128 -19.60 29.66 -13.09
N HIS A 129 -19.17 29.98 -14.32
CA HIS A 129 -19.03 31.36 -14.79
C HIS A 129 -20.35 32.15 -14.74
N THR A 130 -21.50 31.50 -14.88
CA THR A 130 -22.84 32.14 -14.79
C THR A 130 -23.20 32.66 -13.41
N LYS A 131 -22.46 32.25 -12.37
CA LYS A 131 -22.69 32.64 -10.96
C LYS A 131 -21.69 33.68 -10.48
N LEU A 132 -20.78 34.12 -11.35
CA LEU A 132 -19.71 35.05 -11.03
C LEU A 132 -19.89 36.34 -11.81
N ASP A 133 -19.42 37.43 -11.21
CA ASP A 133 -19.17 38.66 -11.93
C ASP A 133 -17.89 38.48 -12.76
N LEU A 134 -18.03 38.53 -14.09
CA LEU A 134 -16.91 38.37 -15.03
C LEU A 134 -16.28 39.71 -15.42
N THR A 135 -16.58 40.79 -14.69
CA THR A 135 -15.92 42.09 -14.86
C THR A 135 -14.40 41.91 -14.72
N GLY A 136 -13.67 42.26 -15.78
CA GLY A 136 -12.22 42.05 -15.88
C GLY A 136 -11.80 40.94 -16.86
N ILE A 137 -12.73 40.18 -17.42
CA ILE A 137 -12.48 39.28 -18.57
C ILE A 137 -12.87 40.02 -19.86
N PRO A 138 -12.13 39.88 -20.99
CA PRO A 138 -11.03 38.93 -21.24
C PRO A 138 -9.68 39.34 -20.63
N VAL A 139 -8.83 38.33 -20.42
CA VAL A 139 -7.44 38.49 -19.93
C VAL A 139 -6.53 38.84 -21.10
N ASP A 140 -6.01 40.07 -21.13
CA ASP A 140 -5.05 40.52 -22.14
C ASP A 140 -3.70 39.81 -21.99
N ILE A 141 -3.40 38.86 -22.88
CA ILE A 141 -2.23 37.99 -22.77
C ILE A 141 -0.88 38.72 -22.90
N GLU A 142 -0.88 39.90 -23.52
CA GLU A 142 0.34 40.71 -23.71
C GLU A 142 0.68 41.54 -22.47
N LYS A 143 -0.27 41.72 -21.55
CA LYS A 143 -0.11 42.57 -20.35
C LYS A 143 -0.29 41.82 -19.04
N ALA A 144 -0.99 40.69 -19.07
CA ALA A 144 -1.25 39.89 -17.88
C ALA A 144 0.06 39.37 -17.27
N SER A 145 0.10 39.31 -15.94
CA SER A 145 1.22 38.69 -15.25
C SER A 145 1.23 37.17 -15.48
N ALA A 146 2.39 36.53 -15.31
CA ALA A 146 2.52 35.08 -15.42
C ALA A 146 1.55 34.32 -14.48
N ASP A 147 1.28 34.85 -13.28
CA ASP A 147 0.31 34.24 -12.36
C ASP A 147 -1.14 34.31 -12.88
N VAL A 148 -1.53 35.41 -13.52
CA VAL A 148 -2.87 35.56 -14.13
C VAL A 148 -3.00 34.63 -15.35
N LEU A 149 -2.00 34.59 -16.22
CA LEU A 149 -1.96 33.67 -17.37
C LEU A 149 -2.06 32.21 -16.92
N LYS A 150 -1.27 31.83 -15.92
CA LYS A 150 -1.31 30.50 -15.30
C LYS A 150 -2.68 30.16 -14.73
N LEU A 151 -3.34 31.09 -14.02
CA LEU A 151 -4.70 30.84 -13.53
C LEU A 151 -5.71 30.68 -14.67
N GLY A 152 -5.57 31.46 -15.74
CA GLY A 152 -6.36 31.29 -16.97
C GLY A 152 -6.18 29.91 -17.58
N LEU A 153 -4.93 29.45 -17.74
CA LEU A 153 -4.59 28.12 -18.24
C LEU A 153 -5.12 27.01 -17.32
N ILE A 154 -5.10 27.21 -16.00
CA ILE A 154 -5.72 26.28 -15.05
C ILE A 154 -7.23 26.17 -15.33
N VAL A 155 -7.92 27.30 -15.49
CA VAL A 155 -9.37 27.33 -15.73
C VAL A 155 -9.72 26.68 -17.08
N VAL A 156 -8.90 26.88 -18.11
CA VAL A 156 -9.04 26.19 -19.39
C VAL A 156 -8.80 24.68 -19.24
N GLY A 157 -7.72 24.27 -18.59
CA GLY A 157 -7.41 22.85 -18.36
C GLY A 157 -8.50 22.12 -17.55
N LEU A 158 -9.16 22.82 -16.62
CA LEU A 158 -10.31 22.29 -15.88
C LEU A 158 -11.62 22.25 -16.69
N ASN A 159 -11.59 22.65 -17.96
CA ASN A 159 -12.75 22.83 -18.83
C ASN A 159 -13.85 23.69 -18.19
N ARG A 160 -13.45 24.77 -17.53
CA ARG A 160 -14.35 25.70 -16.81
C ARG A 160 -14.27 27.13 -17.32
N ALA A 161 -13.41 27.39 -18.30
CA ALA A 161 -13.26 28.70 -18.90
C ALA A 161 -14.56 29.12 -19.62
N PRO A 162 -15.00 30.38 -19.45
CA PRO A 162 -15.95 30.95 -20.38
C PRO A 162 -15.37 30.94 -21.79
N HIS A 163 -16.24 31.01 -22.80
CA HIS A 163 -15.80 31.23 -24.17
C HIS A 163 -14.94 32.50 -24.24
N ASN A 164 -13.84 32.46 -24.99
CA ASN A 164 -13.03 33.63 -25.31
C ASN A 164 -12.45 34.30 -24.04
N LEU A 165 -11.99 33.50 -23.07
CA LEU A 165 -11.44 33.94 -21.78
C LEU A 165 -10.29 34.93 -21.94
N PHE A 166 -9.45 34.72 -22.95
CA PHE A 166 -8.24 35.51 -23.17
C PHE A 166 -8.41 36.59 -24.26
N HIS A 167 -9.33 36.40 -25.20
CA HIS A 167 -9.47 37.35 -26.30
C HIS A 167 -10.87 37.29 -26.92
N PRO A 168 -11.54 38.43 -27.19
CA PRO A 168 -12.92 38.44 -27.69
C PRO A 168 -13.15 37.69 -29.00
N ARG A 169 -12.11 37.56 -29.83
CA ARG A 169 -12.20 37.00 -31.20
C ARG A 169 -11.46 35.68 -31.39
N HIS A 170 -10.69 35.23 -30.40
CA HIS A 170 -9.92 34.00 -30.51
C HIS A 170 -10.45 32.98 -29.52
N SER A 171 -10.49 31.72 -29.95
CA SER A 171 -10.89 30.64 -29.06
C SER A 171 -9.85 30.44 -27.96
N ASN A 172 -10.25 29.78 -26.88
CA ASN A 172 -9.29 29.44 -25.83
C ASN A 172 -8.21 28.46 -26.35
N SER A 173 -8.52 27.57 -27.31
CA SER A 173 -7.54 26.64 -27.88
C SER A 173 -6.49 27.36 -28.74
N GLU A 174 -6.90 28.34 -29.55
CA GLU A 174 -5.98 29.18 -30.34
C GLU A 174 -4.99 29.92 -29.44
N ILE A 175 -5.47 30.44 -28.31
CA ILE A 175 -4.63 31.16 -27.36
C ILE A 175 -3.74 30.22 -26.54
N VAL A 176 -4.23 29.04 -26.13
CA VAL A 176 -3.39 28.00 -25.50
C VAL A 176 -2.21 27.66 -26.42
N LYS A 177 -2.48 27.46 -27.72
CA LYS A 177 -1.44 27.21 -28.72
C LYS A 177 -0.43 28.35 -28.83
N ALA A 178 -0.88 29.60 -28.82
CA ALA A 178 0.02 30.76 -28.83
C ALA A 178 0.90 30.81 -27.56
N LEU A 179 0.32 30.54 -26.38
CA LEU A 179 1.04 30.51 -25.10
C LEU A 179 2.03 29.35 -24.98
N GLY A 180 2.00 28.36 -25.87
CA GLY A 180 3.03 27.31 -25.95
C GLY A 180 4.40 27.84 -26.38
N ALA A 181 4.43 28.94 -27.12
CA ALA A 181 5.65 29.62 -27.57
C ALA A 181 6.05 30.81 -26.67
N TYR A 182 5.45 30.93 -25.49
CA TYR A 182 5.72 32.04 -24.57
C TYR A 182 7.11 31.93 -23.93
N ASP A 183 7.71 33.07 -23.57
CA ASP A 183 9.09 33.12 -23.05
C ASP A 183 9.22 32.59 -21.60
N ASP A 184 8.13 32.58 -20.84
CA ASP A 184 8.09 32.12 -19.45
C ASP A 184 7.81 30.61 -19.37
N ASP A 185 8.80 29.83 -18.89
CA ASP A 185 8.71 28.38 -18.74
C ASP A 185 7.57 27.90 -17.82
N ILE A 186 7.15 28.71 -16.84
CA ILE A 186 6.01 28.38 -15.98
C ILE A 186 4.72 28.49 -16.79
N VAL A 187 4.57 29.54 -17.60
CA VAL A 187 3.40 29.67 -18.49
C VAL A 187 3.36 28.51 -19.48
N VAL A 188 4.49 28.19 -20.13
CA VAL A 188 4.62 27.06 -21.05
C VAL A 188 4.27 25.73 -20.36
N GLN A 189 4.76 25.50 -19.14
CA GLN A 189 4.41 24.32 -18.35
C GLN A 189 2.89 24.22 -18.12
N TYR A 190 2.22 25.33 -17.79
CA TYR A 190 0.77 25.34 -17.56
C TYR A 190 -0.03 25.25 -18.86
N THR A 191 0.53 25.62 -20.01
CA THR A 191 -0.04 25.34 -21.33
C THR A 191 -0.08 23.84 -21.57
N VAL A 192 1.04 23.14 -21.34
CA VAL A 192 1.11 21.68 -21.47
C VAL A 192 0.16 20.99 -20.48
N TRP A 193 0.09 21.50 -19.24
CA TRP A 193 -0.87 21.05 -18.24
C TRP A 193 -2.32 21.17 -18.72
N ALA A 194 -2.68 22.31 -19.33
CA ALA A 194 -4.04 22.56 -19.80
C ALA A 194 -4.43 21.59 -20.91
N VAL A 195 -3.52 21.32 -21.85
CA VAL A 195 -3.72 20.31 -22.90
C VAL A 195 -3.87 18.91 -22.31
N ALA A 196 -3.03 18.54 -21.33
CA ALA A 196 -3.07 17.21 -20.72
C ALA A 196 -4.34 16.92 -19.90
N GLU A 197 -5.02 17.95 -19.39
CA GLU A 197 -6.15 17.79 -18.47
C GLU A 197 -7.52 18.17 -19.08
N ASN A 198 -7.55 18.80 -20.26
CA ASN A 198 -8.78 19.16 -20.94
C ASN A 198 -9.06 18.22 -22.12
N ASP A 199 -10.13 17.43 -22.01
CA ASP A 199 -10.56 16.48 -23.05
C ASP A 199 -10.92 17.13 -24.40
N ASN A 200 -11.10 18.45 -24.46
CA ASN A 200 -11.37 19.21 -25.71
C ASN A 200 -10.10 19.75 -26.37
N LEU A 201 -8.93 19.56 -25.75
CA LEU A 201 -7.63 19.94 -26.32
C LEU A 201 -6.86 18.68 -26.70
N SER A 202 -6.02 18.83 -27.70
CA SER A 202 -5.17 17.77 -28.23
C SER A 202 -3.70 18.17 -28.20
N ILE A 203 -2.81 17.21 -28.45
CA ILE A 203 -1.37 17.47 -28.62
C ILE A 203 -1.11 18.55 -29.70
N ASP A 204 -1.96 18.68 -30.71
CA ASP A 204 -1.82 19.70 -31.77
C ASP A 204 -2.09 21.14 -31.29
N ASP A 205 -2.72 21.30 -30.12
CA ASP A 205 -2.99 22.57 -29.46
C ASP A 205 -1.84 23.01 -28.54
N LEU A 206 -0.78 22.20 -28.36
CA LEU A 206 0.35 22.55 -27.49
C LEU A 206 1.09 23.81 -27.93
N GLY A 207 1.20 24.05 -29.24
CA GLY A 207 2.04 25.11 -29.79
C GLY A 207 3.55 24.89 -29.62
N ILE A 208 3.95 23.70 -29.15
CA ILE A 208 5.35 23.30 -28.95
C ILE A 208 5.65 22.12 -29.86
N PRO A 209 6.67 22.19 -30.73
CA PRO A 209 7.09 21.04 -31.53
C PRO A 209 7.53 19.88 -30.64
N LEU A 210 6.99 18.67 -30.84
CA LEU A 210 7.39 17.48 -30.07
C LEU A 210 8.88 17.14 -30.23
N SER A 211 9.46 17.46 -31.38
CA SER A 211 10.89 17.31 -31.62
C SER A 211 11.77 18.17 -30.71
N SER A 212 11.20 19.17 -30.04
CA SER A 212 11.91 20.04 -29.09
C SER A 212 11.86 19.56 -27.64
N VAL A 213 11.11 18.49 -27.32
CA VAL A 213 10.88 18.01 -25.94
C VAL A 213 12.17 17.87 -25.13
N GLU A 214 13.21 17.26 -25.69
CA GLU A 214 14.49 17.02 -25.02
C GLU A 214 15.23 18.32 -24.66
N SER A 215 15.06 19.37 -25.46
CA SER A 215 15.68 20.69 -25.24
C SER A 215 14.96 21.54 -24.18
N ARG A 216 13.76 21.14 -23.76
CA ARG A 216 12.97 21.87 -22.77
C ARG A 216 13.47 21.60 -21.35
N PRO A 217 13.29 22.54 -20.42
CA PRO A 217 13.66 22.33 -19.03
C PRO A 217 12.84 21.17 -18.43
N PRO A 218 13.39 20.47 -17.41
CA PRO A 218 12.77 19.25 -16.85
C PRO A 218 11.30 19.40 -16.45
N ASN A 219 10.91 20.55 -15.89
CA ASN A 219 9.53 20.82 -15.49
C ASN A 219 8.57 20.86 -16.68
N VAL A 220 8.97 21.40 -17.84
CA VAL A 220 8.15 21.42 -19.06
C VAL A 220 8.19 20.06 -19.73
N ARG A 221 9.40 19.47 -19.86
CA ARG A 221 9.63 18.17 -20.50
C ARG A 221 8.83 17.05 -19.84
N GLY A 222 8.82 16.98 -18.51
CA GLY A 222 8.01 16.01 -17.75
C GLY A 222 6.51 16.14 -18.03
N TRP A 223 5.98 17.36 -18.12
CA TRP A 223 4.58 17.57 -18.49
C TRP A 223 4.30 17.18 -19.93
N MET A 224 5.24 17.39 -20.86
CA MET A 224 5.06 16.99 -22.26
C MET A 224 4.99 15.47 -22.40
N TYR A 225 5.93 14.73 -21.81
CA TYR A 225 5.88 13.26 -21.81
C TYR A 225 4.62 12.73 -21.14
N ARG A 226 4.19 13.35 -20.04
CA ARG A 226 2.93 13.01 -19.39
C ARG A 226 1.72 13.23 -20.30
N ALA A 227 1.65 14.36 -21.00
CA ALA A 227 0.57 14.67 -21.93
C ALA A 227 0.52 13.65 -23.07
N ILE A 228 1.66 13.32 -23.66
CA ILE A 228 1.80 12.29 -24.70
C ILE A 228 1.27 10.94 -24.20
N ALA A 229 1.69 10.52 -23.01
CA ALA A 229 1.29 9.22 -22.44
C ALA A 229 -0.19 9.14 -22.03
N MET A 230 -0.82 10.27 -21.70
CA MET A 230 -2.25 10.32 -21.35
C MET A 230 -3.17 10.35 -22.58
N HIS A 231 -2.64 10.66 -23.76
CA HIS A 231 -3.45 10.88 -24.95
C HIS A 231 -3.91 9.56 -25.60
N ALA A 232 -5.06 9.58 -26.27
CA ALA A 232 -5.69 8.37 -26.82
C ALA A 232 -4.82 7.62 -27.84
N ASN A 233 -4.00 8.35 -28.60
CA ASN A 233 -3.04 7.86 -29.59
C ASN A 233 -1.60 7.89 -29.06
N ALA A 234 -1.41 7.63 -27.77
CA ALA A 234 -0.07 7.45 -27.17
C ALA A 234 0.79 6.42 -27.92
N ALA A 235 0.16 5.39 -28.52
CA ALA A 235 0.85 4.38 -29.34
C ALA A 235 1.61 4.98 -30.55
N ASP A 236 1.10 6.06 -31.16
CA ASP A 236 1.74 6.74 -32.29
C ASP A 236 3.00 7.51 -31.86
N HIS A 237 3.24 7.61 -30.55
CA HIS A 237 4.33 8.37 -29.94
C HIS A 237 5.20 7.49 -29.03
N GLN A 238 5.24 6.17 -29.30
CA GLN A 238 6.04 5.18 -28.55
C GLN A 238 7.50 5.61 -28.36
N ASP A 239 8.14 6.18 -29.38
CA ASP A 239 9.54 6.63 -29.30
C ASP A 239 9.73 7.71 -28.22
N TYR A 240 8.79 8.66 -28.09
CA TYR A 240 8.85 9.67 -27.04
C TYR A 240 8.60 9.08 -25.65
N ILE A 241 7.75 8.06 -25.55
CA ILE A 241 7.50 7.34 -24.29
C ILE A 241 8.75 6.56 -23.87
N ALA A 242 9.43 5.91 -24.80
CA ALA A 242 10.71 5.25 -24.55
C ALA A 242 11.80 6.25 -24.14
N ASN A 243 11.91 7.39 -24.82
CA ASN A 243 12.87 8.45 -24.46
C ASN A 243 12.60 9.01 -23.06
N GLY A 244 11.33 9.27 -22.72
CA GLY A 244 10.96 9.77 -21.40
C GLY A 244 11.19 8.76 -20.26
N ALA A 245 11.12 7.45 -20.54
CA ALA A 245 11.44 6.40 -19.58
C ALA A 245 12.95 6.33 -19.29
N GLY A 246 13.78 6.69 -20.27
CA GLY A 246 15.24 6.76 -20.15
C GLY A 246 15.81 8.13 -19.78
N ASP A 247 14.97 9.13 -19.45
CA ASP A 247 15.42 10.49 -19.11
C ASP A 247 16.31 10.47 -17.86
N ASP A 248 17.36 11.30 -17.81
CA ASP A 248 18.26 11.37 -16.66
C ASP A 248 17.56 11.90 -15.39
N GLU A 249 16.57 12.78 -15.56
CA GLU A 249 15.88 13.44 -14.46
C GLU A 249 14.73 12.59 -13.91
N ALA A 250 14.83 12.21 -12.63
CA ALA A 250 13.83 11.38 -11.97
C ALA A 250 12.42 12.03 -11.98
N GLU A 251 12.32 13.36 -11.92
CA GLU A 251 11.02 14.04 -11.97
C GLU A 251 10.34 13.92 -13.35
N VAL A 252 11.11 13.81 -14.43
CA VAL A 252 10.61 13.63 -15.78
C VAL A 252 10.10 12.21 -15.97
N ARG A 253 10.92 11.22 -15.58
CA ARG A 253 10.55 9.80 -15.55
C ARG A 253 9.28 9.55 -14.72
N LEU A 254 9.19 10.17 -13.54
CA LEU A 254 8.00 10.11 -12.69
C LEU A 254 6.76 10.71 -13.37
N ALA A 255 6.89 11.86 -14.03
CA ALA A 255 5.77 12.50 -14.72
C ALA A 255 5.21 11.60 -15.83
N LEU A 256 6.09 10.96 -16.60
CA LEU A 256 5.70 9.96 -17.60
C LEU A 256 4.97 8.77 -16.96
N ALA A 257 5.51 8.19 -15.89
CA ALA A 257 4.88 7.05 -15.20
C ALA A 257 3.47 7.40 -14.70
N ILE A 258 3.27 8.63 -14.20
CA ILE A 258 1.94 9.12 -13.80
C ILE A 258 0.99 9.22 -15.00
N GLY A 259 1.50 9.62 -16.18
CA GLY A 259 0.72 9.71 -17.41
C GLY A 259 0.26 8.35 -17.92
N LEU A 260 1.17 7.36 -17.89
CA LEU A 260 0.89 5.99 -18.33
C LEU A 260 -0.07 5.23 -17.41
N LYS A 261 -0.27 5.69 -16.17
CA LYS A 261 -1.09 5.00 -15.16
C LYS A 261 -2.43 4.50 -15.70
N ASP A 262 -3.09 5.31 -16.53
CA ASP A 262 -4.44 5.01 -17.02
C ASP A 262 -4.50 4.56 -18.49
N THR A 263 -3.36 4.50 -19.18
CA THR A 263 -3.24 4.21 -20.61
C THR A 263 -2.61 2.84 -20.83
N TYR A 264 -3.12 2.06 -21.79
CA TYR A 264 -2.52 0.80 -22.22
C TYR A 264 -2.74 0.58 -23.72
N TYR A 265 -1.71 0.11 -24.42
CA TYR A 265 -1.74 -0.27 -25.82
C TYR A 265 -0.71 -1.37 -26.10
N ASP A 266 -0.87 -2.07 -27.23
CA ASP A 266 0.02 -3.16 -27.63
C ASP A 266 1.44 -2.65 -27.87
N GLY A 267 2.43 -3.27 -27.23
CA GLY A 267 3.84 -2.86 -27.27
C GLY A 267 4.31 -2.06 -26.05
N LEU A 268 3.39 -1.57 -25.20
CA LEU A 268 3.77 -0.92 -23.94
C LEU A 268 4.30 -1.90 -22.88
N GLU A 269 3.80 -3.15 -22.90
CA GLU A 269 4.11 -4.17 -21.89
C GLU A 269 5.62 -4.35 -21.66
N ALA A 270 6.37 -4.58 -22.74
CA ALA A 270 7.81 -4.84 -22.64
C ALA A 270 8.55 -3.62 -22.05
N LEU A 271 8.23 -2.41 -22.55
CA LEU A 271 8.87 -1.18 -22.08
C LEU A 271 8.60 -0.93 -20.59
N ALA A 272 7.34 -0.99 -20.16
CA ALA A 272 6.97 -0.70 -18.77
C ALA A 272 7.46 -1.79 -17.81
N HIS A 273 7.49 -3.06 -18.25
CA HIS A 273 8.06 -4.15 -17.47
C HIS A 273 9.57 -4.01 -17.29
N ASP A 274 10.33 -3.79 -18.37
CA ASP A 274 11.78 -3.64 -18.31
C ASP A 274 12.17 -2.38 -17.52
N TRP A 275 11.43 -1.28 -17.71
CA TRP A 275 11.63 -0.06 -16.92
C TRP A 275 11.36 -0.31 -15.42
N PHE A 276 10.27 -0.98 -15.06
CA PHE A 276 9.97 -1.30 -13.66
C PHE A 276 11.07 -2.15 -12.99
N MET A 277 11.64 -3.12 -13.71
CA MET A 277 12.70 -3.99 -13.18
C MET A 277 14.04 -3.29 -12.99
N THR A 278 14.29 -2.20 -13.73
CA THR A 278 15.57 -1.47 -13.73
C THR A 278 15.52 -0.14 -12.98
N GLU A 279 14.33 0.38 -12.69
CA GLU A 279 14.16 1.68 -12.03
C GLU A 279 14.65 1.65 -10.58
N ALA A 280 15.57 2.57 -10.28
CA ALA A 280 16.15 2.71 -8.94
C ALA A 280 15.28 3.57 -8.02
N ASP A 281 14.50 4.50 -8.57
CA ASP A 281 13.63 5.35 -7.78
C ASP A 281 12.36 4.57 -7.36
N SER A 282 12.26 4.27 -6.07
CA SER A 282 11.12 3.56 -5.49
C SER A 282 9.77 4.21 -5.81
N GLU A 283 9.73 5.54 -5.98
CA GLU A 283 8.50 6.25 -6.27
C GLU A 283 8.00 5.98 -7.69
N ILE A 284 8.93 5.98 -8.64
CA ILE A 284 8.65 5.69 -10.04
C ILE A 284 8.26 4.21 -10.15
N ALA A 285 9.02 3.32 -9.50
CA ALA A 285 8.70 1.90 -9.43
C ALA A 285 7.30 1.64 -8.84
N HIS A 286 6.91 2.31 -7.75
CA HIS A 286 5.56 2.21 -7.20
C HIS A 286 4.48 2.77 -8.15
N THR A 287 4.80 3.76 -8.96
CA THR A 287 3.85 4.33 -9.94
C THR A 287 3.68 3.39 -11.14
N LEU A 288 4.76 2.74 -11.58
CA LEU A 288 4.71 1.68 -12.58
C LEU A 288 3.97 0.45 -12.06
N MET A 289 4.15 0.09 -10.79
CA MET A 289 3.36 -0.95 -10.12
C MET A 289 1.87 -0.63 -10.17
N ASP A 290 1.45 0.62 -9.91
CA ASP A 290 0.03 1.00 -10.05
C ASP A 290 -0.49 0.78 -11.49
N HIS A 291 0.32 1.10 -12.50
CA HIS A 291 -0.01 0.85 -13.91
C HIS A 291 -0.19 -0.65 -14.15
N MET A 292 0.78 -1.47 -13.73
CA MET A 292 0.72 -2.93 -13.89
C MET A 292 -0.50 -3.54 -13.20
N VAL A 293 -0.79 -3.13 -11.96
CA VAL A 293 -1.98 -3.58 -11.21
C VAL A 293 -3.26 -3.25 -11.97
N ARG A 294 -3.35 -2.04 -12.56
CA ARG A 294 -4.56 -1.58 -13.25
C ARG A 294 -4.82 -2.27 -14.58
N HIS A 295 -3.77 -2.78 -15.24
CA HIS A 295 -3.84 -3.44 -16.54
C HIS A 295 -3.45 -4.92 -16.48
N ALA A 296 -3.45 -5.52 -15.29
CA ALA A 296 -3.09 -6.93 -15.10
C ALA A 296 -4.05 -7.89 -15.82
N ASP A 297 -5.29 -7.47 -16.08
CA ASP A 297 -6.27 -8.21 -16.88
C ASP A 297 -5.91 -8.25 -18.38
N ARG A 298 -5.10 -7.30 -18.85
CA ARG A 298 -4.65 -7.20 -20.25
C ARG A 298 -3.30 -7.86 -20.50
N SER A 299 -2.48 -8.01 -19.46
CA SER A 299 -1.13 -8.55 -19.55
C SER A 299 -0.88 -9.61 -18.47
N PRO A 300 -0.76 -10.90 -18.85
CA PRO A 300 -0.35 -11.96 -17.93
C PRO A 300 1.00 -11.69 -17.26
N THR A 301 1.93 -11.04 -17.98
CA THR A 301 3.24 -10.64 -17.45
C THR A 301 3.11 -9.67 -16.29
N TYR A 302 2.25 -8.65 -16.42
CA TYR A 302 1.96 -7.73 -15.33
C TYR A 302 1.32 -8.46 -14.14
N GLU A 303 0.34 -9.33 -14.41
CA GLU A 303 -0.31 -10.09 -13.35
C GLU A 303 0.71 -10.90 -12.53
N CYS A 304 1.55 -11.71 -13.20
CA CYS A 304 2.59 -12.51 -12.56
C CYS A 304 3.56 -11.62 -11.76
N THR A 305 4.02 -10.52 -12.35
CA THR A 305 4.95 -9.59 -11.70
C THR A 305 4.38 -9.00 -10.42
N VAL A 306 3.12 -8.55 -10.46
CA VAL A 306 2.43 -7.98 -9.30
C VAL A 306 2.27 -9.02 -8.19
N LEU A 307 1.84 -10.25 -8.53
CA LEU A 307 1.66 -11.33 -7.55
C LEU A 307 2.97 -11.72 -6.88
N ASP A 308 4.05 -11.88 -7.65
CA ASP A 308 5.39 -12.20 -7.14
C ASP A 308 5.92 -11.12 -6.18
N PHE A 309 5.74 -9.85 -6.55
CA PHE A 309 6.14 -8.73 -5.69
C PHE A 309 5.29 -8.68 -4.42
N TYR A 310 3.99 -8.92 -4.54
CA TYR A 310 3.09 -8.89 -3.41
C TYR A 310 3.39 -9.99 -2.39
N GLU A 311 3.69 -11.22 -2.85
CA GLU A 311 4.04 -12.35 -2.00
C GLU A 311 5.31 -12.09 -1.18
N ARG A 312 6.33 -11.47 -1.79
CA ARG A 312 7.61 -11.14 -1.13
C ARG A 312 7.51 -10.00 -0.12
N GLU A 313 6.57 -9.09 -0.33
CA GLU A 313 6.39 -7.91 0.50
C GLU A 313 5.77 -8.27 1.87
N ALA A 314 6.07 -7.52 2.95
CA ALA A 314 5.53 -7.83 4.28
C ALA A 314 4.00 -7.69 4.38
N GLN A 315 3.33 -8.59 5.14
CA GLN A 315 1.85 -8.70 5.22
C GLN A 315 1.12 -7.41 5.62
N ASN A 316 1.78 -6.48 6.32
CA ASN A 316 1.21 -5.20 6.76
C ASN A 316 1.89 -3.98 6.14
N SER A 317 2.65 -4.15 5.06
CA SER A 317 3.35 -3.04 4.44
C SER A 317 2.38 -2.04 3.78
N LEU A 318 2.81 -0.78 3.71
CA LEU A 318 2.05 0.26 3.01
C LEU A 318 1.96 -0.03 1.51
N LEU A 319 2.91 -0.78 0.95
CA LEU A 319 2.93 -1.17 -0.44
C LEU A 319 1.87 -2.24 -0.74
N ARG A 320 1.71 -3.26 0.11
CA ARG A 320 0.60 -4.23 -0.03
C ARG A 320 -0.75 -3.52 -0.02
N ARG A 321 -1.00 -2.64 0.94
CA ARG A 321 -2.25 -1.84 1.01
C ARG A 321 -2.47 -0.96 -0.22
N ARG A 322 -1.38 -0.46 -0.84
CA ARG A 322 -1.45 0.30 -2.08
C ARG A 322 -1.86 -0.58 -3.26
N ILE A 323 -1.21 -1.74 -3.41
CA ILE A 323 -1.52 -2.73 -4.46
C ILE A 323 -2.97 -3.20 -4.31
N GLU A 324 -3.39 -3.58 -3.12
CA GLU A 324 -4.77 -3.95 -2.79
C GLU A 324 -5.77 -2.85 -3.18
N GLY A 325 -5.46 -1.59 -2.82
CA GLY A 325 -6.30 -0.44 -3.14
C GLY A 325 -6.42 -0.18 -4.64
N HIS A 326 -5.35 -0.44 -5.41
CA HIS A 326 -5.36 -0.31 -6.87
C HIS A 326 -6.01 -1.49 -7.59
N ALA A 327 -5.91 -2.69 -7.02
CA ALA A 327 -6.57 -3.88 -7.54
C ALA A 327 -8.06 -3.93 -7.17
N ALA A 328 -8.55 -3.09 -6.26
CA ALA A 328 -9.92 -3.14 -5.76
C ALA A 328 -10.95 -3.23 -6.91
N LYS A 329 -11.86 -4.21 -6.81
CA LYS A 329 -12.89 -4.55 -7.82
C LYS A 329 -12.35 -5.18 -9.12
N THR A 330 -11.14 -5.71 -9.12
CA THR A 330 -10.58 -6.53 -10.22
C THR A 330 -10.41 -7.99 -9.77
N GLU A 331 -10.25 -8.91 -10.72
CA GLU A 331 -9.95 -10.32 -10.41
C GLU A 331 -8.61 -10.49 -9.68
N LEU A 332 -7.64 -9.61 -9.97
CA LEU A 332 -6.35 -9.56 -9.29
C LEU A 332 -6.54 -9.39 -7.78
N TYR A 333 -7.51 -8.59 -7.31
CA TYR A 333 -7.77 -8.43 -5.87
C TYR A 333 -8.09 -9.75 -5.19
N SER A 334 -8.91 -10.60 -5.81
CA SER A 334 -9.22 -11.92 -5.25
C SER A 334 -7.98 -12.82 -5.16
N LYS A 335 -7.07 -12.72 -6.13
CA LYS A 335 -5.78 -13.45 -6.12
C LYS A 335 -4.87 -12.92 -5.01
N LEU A 336 -4.75 -11.60 -4.84
CA LEU A 336 -3.99 -10.97 -3.76
C LEU A 336 -4.53 -11.35 -2.37
N MET A 337 -5.85 -11.39 -2.20
CA MET A 337 -6.47 -11.80 -0.94
C MET A 337 -6.19 -13.27 -0.61
N ARG A 338 -6.11 -14.15 -1.61
CA ARG A 338 -5.69 -15.55 -1.39
C ARG A 338 -4.25 -15.65 -0.88
N ILE A 339 -3.35 -14.78 -1.35
CA ILE A 339 -1.96 -14.71 -0.86
C ILE A 339 -1.90 -14.15 0.56
N SER A 340 -2.71 -13.14 0.87
CA SER A 340 -2.78 -12.56 2.22
C SER A 340 -3.46 -13.46 3.24
N PHE A 341 -4.21 -14.46 2.79
CA PHE A 341 -4.98 -15.36 3.63
C PHE A 341 -4.08 -16.40 4.29
N ASP A 342 -3.90 -16.28 5.61
CA ASP A 342 -3.14 -17.23 6.44
C ASP A 342 -4.01 -18.34 7.06
N GLY A 343 -5.30 -18.39 6.73
CA GLY A 343 -6.21 -19.43 7.20
C GLY A 343 -6.76 -19.22 8.62
N SER A 344 -6.48 -18.09 9.27
CA SER A 344 -6.80 -17.88 10.69
C SER A 344 -8.17 -17.22 10.96
N ASP A 345 -8.74 -16.47 10.01
CA ASP A 345 -9.99 -15.70 10.19
C ASP A 345 -11.00 -15.93 9.05
N ASP A 346 -11.82 -16.99 9.12
CA ASP A 346 -13.04 -17.07 8.31
C ASP A 346 -14.25 -17.61 9.10
N LEU A 347 -15.30 -16.79 9.18
CA LEU A 347 -16.55 -17.04 9.91
C LEU A 347 -17.63 -17.72 9.04
N PHE A 348 -17.40 -17.89 7.72
CA PHE A 348 -18.38 -18.46 6.80
C PHE A 348 -17.78 -19.50 5.85
N ARG A 349 -17.25 -20.60 6.40
CA ARG A 349 -17.09 -21.84 5.62
C ARG A 349 -18.45 -22.32 5.12
N SER A 350 -18.80 -21.95 3.89
CA SER A 350 -19.71 -22.76 3.08
C SER A 350 -19.07 -24.13 2.94
N ILE A 351 -19.83 -25.14 3.37
CA ILE A 351 -19.49 -26.55 3.38
C ILE A 351 -19.14 -27.00 1.95
N ASN A 352 -17.84 -27.06 1.64
CA ASN A 352 -17.32 -27.92 0.59
C ASN A 352 -16.44 -28.97 1.27
N VAL A 353 -17.04 -30.12 1.57
CA VAL A 353 -16.31 -31.31 1.98
C VAL A 353 -15.48 -31.75 0.79
N THR A 354 -14.19 -31.40 0.80
CA THR A 354 -13.21 -31.96 -0.13
C THR A 354 -12.51 -33.11 0.59
N ASN A 355 -12.64 -34.32 0.05
CA ASN A 355 -11.89 -35.50 0.50
C ASN A 355 -10.41 -35.30 0.16
N ASN A 356 -9.67 -34.60 1.02
CA ASN A 356 -8.22 -34.48 0.89
C ASN A 356 -7.53 -35.54 1.74
N THR A 357 -6.74 -36.39 1.08
CA THR A 357 -5.76 -37.26 1.73
C THR A 357 -4.50 -36.44 1.98
N THR A 358 -4.29 -35.99 3.22
CA THR A 358 -3.04 -35.31 3.64
C THR A 358 -2.00 -36.33 4.06
N ASN A 359 -0.99 -36.55 3.22
CA ASN A 359 0.23 -37.26 3.60
C ASN A 359 1.17 -36.30 4.33
N ILE A 360 1.28 -36.43 5.66
CA ILE A 360 2.21 -35.62 6.45
C ILE A 360 3.51 -36.42 6.62
N SER A 361 4.54 -36.06 5.86
CA SER A 361 5.88 -36.63 5.99
C SER A 361 6.76 -35.72 6.86
N GLY A 362 6.86 -36.05 8.14
CA GLY A 362 7.68 -35.36 9.14
C GLY A 362 7.46 -35.99 10.52
N GLY A 363 8.38 -35.82 11.47
CA GLY A 363 8.24 -36.36 12.83
C GLY A 363 7.07 -35.69 13.56
N ILE A 364 5.90 -36.34 13.57
CA ILE A 364 4.72 -35.88 14.29
C ILE A 364 4.63 -36.68 15.59
N ASN A 365 4.43 -35.99 16.73
CA ASN A 365 4.10 -36.65 18.00
C ASN A 365 2.75 -37.38 17.86
N ALA A 366 2.78 -38.71 17.90
CA ALA A 366 1.59 -39.55 17.87
C ALA A 366 0.69 -39.22 19.07
N GLY A 367 -0.47 -38.64 18.80
CA GLY A 367 -1.44 -38.18 19.81
C GLY A 367 -1.80 -36.70 19.73
N ALA A 368 -1.02 -35.88 18.99
CA ALA A 368 -1.28 -34.45 18.82
C ALA A 368 -1.98 -34.10 17.49
N VAL A 369 -2.71 -35.05 16.87
CA VAL A 369 -3.52 -34.77 15.68
C VAL A 369 -4.94 -34.43 16.14
N SER A 370 -5.18 -33.17 16.47
CA SER A 370 -6.53 -32.64 16.63
C SER A 370 -7.00 -32.15 15.26
N MET A 371 -7.84 -32.96 14.60
CA MET A 371 -8.61 -32.52 13.44
C MET A 371 -10.04 -32.26 13.94
N GLY A 372 -10.48 -31.01 13.89
CA GLY A 372 -11.83 -30.63 14.32
C GLY A 372 -12.91 -31.17 13.37
N GLY A 373 -14.03 -31.63 13.93
CA GLY A 373 -15.18 -32.23 13.23
C GLY A 373 -15.35 -33.72 13.53
N ASP A 374 -16.36 -34.37 12.95
CA ASP A 374 -16.60 -35.83 13.00
C ASP A 374 -15.52 -36.60 12.19
N ALA A 375 -14.25 -36.42 12.55
CA ALA A 375 -13.13 -37.09 11.92
C ALA A 375 -12.91 -38.47 12.58
N THR A 376 -13.10 -39.54 11.82
CA THR A 376 -12.73 -40.90 12.25
C THR A 376 -11.28 -41.16 11.85
N ASN A 377 -10.37 -41.15 12.83
CA ASN A 377 -8.97 -41.50 12.60
C ASN A 377 -8.81 -43.03 12.63
N THR A 378 -8.38 -43.62 11.52
CA THR A 378 -7.97 -45.02 11.47
C THR A 378 -6.58 -45.11 10.85
N GLY A 379 -5.61 -45.58 11.63
CA GLY A 379 -4.23 -45.79 11.18
C GLY A 379 -3.48 -46.69 12.16
N GLU A 380 -2.65 -47.59 11.63
CA GLU A 380 -1.67 -48.34 12.42
C GLU A 380 -0.49 -47.42 12.74
N ILE A 381 -0.22 -47.24 14.05
CA ILE A 381 0.87 -46.42 14.54
C ILE A 381 2.16 -47.26 14.52
N ASN A 382 3.07 -46.99 13.58
CA ASN A 382 4.44 -47.50 13.64
C ASN A 382 5.37 -46.42 14.22
N VAL A 383 5.61 -46.50 15.54
CA VAL A 383 6.61 -45.67 16.22
C VAL A 383 8.00 -46.26 15.96
N ASN A 384 8.70 -45.77 14.94
CA ASN A 384 10.12 -46.08 14.75
C ASN A 384 10.98 -45.05 15.48
N TYR A 385 11.58 -45.45 16.61
CA TYR A 385 12.60 -44.64 17.28
C TYR A 385 13.85 -44.52 16.39
N GLN A 386 14.43 -43.33 16.31
CA GLN A 386 15.71 -43.14 15.63
C GLN A 386 16.80 -43.96 16.34
N PRO A 387 17.80 -44.53 15.63
CA PRO A 387 18.84 -45.36 16.23
C PRO A 387 19.58 -44.70 17.40
N GLN A 388 19.80 -43.39 17.33
CA GLN A 388 20.43 -42.59 18.41
C GLN A 388 19.57 -42.53 19.68
N THR A 389 18.24 -42.54 19.55
CA THR A 389 17.31 -42.56 20.69
C THR A 389 17.29 -43.93 21.36
N ILE A 390 17.44 -45.01 20.58
CA ILE A 390 17.52 -46.39 21.09
C ILE A 390 18.74 -46.57 21.99
N GLU A 391 19.91 -46.06 21.58
CA GLU A 391 21.14 -46.12 22.40
C GLU A 391 20.98 -45.37 23.73
N LEU A 392 20.35 -44.20 23.71
CA LEU A 392 20.05 -43.42 24.93
C LEU A 392 19.06 -44.14 25.85
N ILE A 393 18.00 -44.73 25.31
CA ILE A 393 17.04 -45.53 26.07
C ILE A 393 17.72 -46.74 26.72
N GLN A 394 18.57 -47.46 25.99
CA GLN A 394 19.30 -48.61 26.53
C GLN A 394 20.31 -48.23 27.61
N ALA A 395 20.95 -47.07 27.48
CA ALA A 395 21.85 -46.52 28.49
C ALA A 395 21.10 -46.16 29.79
N GLU A 396 19.93 -45.54 29.68
CA GLU A 396 19.08 -45.22 30.85
C GLU A 396 18.52 -46.49 31.51
N LEU A 397 18.03 -47.47 30.74
CA LEU A 397 17.57 -48.76 31.28
C LEU A 397 18.71 -49.52 32.00
N SER A 398 19.96 -49.39 31.54
CA SER A 398 21.12 -49.96 32.23
C SER A 398 21.37 -49.32 33.61
N LYS A 399 21.14 -48.00 33.73
CA LYS A 399 21.22 -47.29 35.03
C LYS A 399 20.10 -47.73 35.96
N ALA A 400 18.88 -47.89 35.43
CA ALA A 400 17.74 -48.41 36.18
C ALA A 400 18.01 -49.82 36.75
N ILE A 401 18.56 -50.74 35.95
CA ILE A 401 18.90 -52.10 36.40
C ILE A 401 19.86 -52.07 37.60
N LYS A 402 20.94 -51.27 37.52
CA LYS A 402 21.88 -51.11 38.62
C LYS A 402 21.20 -50.55 39.87
N ALA A 403 20.40 -49.50 39.72
CA ALA A 403 19.71 -48.87 40.83
C ALA A 403 18.65 -49.79 41.48
N ILE A 404 17.97 -50.65 40.71
CA ILE A 404 17.05 -51.68 41.25
C ILE A 404 17.82 -52.71 42.09
N HIS A 405 18.96 -53.19 41.60
CA HIS A 405 19.81 -54.14 42.35
C HIS A 405 20.24 -53.55 43.70
N ASP A 406 20.69 -52.29 43.69
CA ASP A 406 21.19 -51.57 44.87
C ASP A 406 20.06 -51.07 45.81
N SER A 407 18.79 -51.19 45.41
CA SER A 407 17.66 -50.73 46.22
C SER A 407 17.39 -51.64 47.43
N GLY A 408 16.78 -51.12 48.50
CA GLY A 408 16.39 -51.91 49.68
C GLY A 408 15.02 -52.62 49.58
N VAL A 409 14.43 -52.68 48.38
CA VAL A 409 13.03 -53.11 48.16
C VAL A 409 12.88 -54.63 48.23
N ALA A 410 11.68 -55.11 48.54
CA ALA A 410 11.36 -56.53 48.64
C ALA A 410 11.80 -57.33 47.39
N PRO A 411 12.34 -58.56 47.55
CA PRO A 411 12.89 -59.35 46.45
C PRO A 411 11.91 -59.57 45.27
N GLU A 412 10.62 -59.81 45.57
CA GLU A 412 9.57 -60.04 44.58
C GLU A 412 9.34 -58.83 43.67
N LEU A 413 9.38 -57.61 44.24
CA LEU A 413 9.24 -56.36 43.49
C LEU A 413 10.49 -56.08 42.65
N LYS A 414 11.68 -56.45 43.12
CA LYS A 414 12.92 -56.34 42.33
C LYS A 414 12.91 -57.28 41.14
N GLU A 415 12.50 -58.52 41.32
CA GLU A 415 12.45 -59.52 40.25
C GLU A 415 11.46 -59.11 39.16
N HIS A 416 10.25 -58.71 39.56
CA HIS A 416 9.24 -58.18 38.64
C HIS A 416 9.73 -56.91 37.90
N ALA A 417 10.44 -56.00 38.57
CA ALA A 417 10.99 -54.82 37.93
C ALA A 417 12.11 -55.13 36.94
N LEU A 418 13.03 -56.02 37.29
CA LEU A 418 14.13 -56.42 36.42
C LEU A 418 13.63 -57.16 35.17
N GLU A 419 12.55 -57.92 35.27
CA GLU A 419 11.93 -58.59 34.11
C GLU A 419 11.44 -57.56 33.07
N HIS A 420 10.62 -56.58 33.47
CA HIS A 420 10.07 -55.58 32.55
C HIS A 420 11.13 -54.61 32.02
N VAL A 421 12.10 -54.22 32.86
CA VAL A 421 13.19 -53.31 32.45
C VAL A 421 14.16 -54.00 31.48
N LYS A 422 14.48 -55.28 31.67
CA LYS A 422 15.32 -56.05 30.72
C LYS A 422 14.58 -56.33 29.42
N ALA A 423 13.28 -56.66 29.48
CA ALA A 423 12.47 -56.85 28.30
C ALA A 423 12.40 -55.58 27.43
N ALA A 424 12.30 -54.41 28.06
CA ALA A 424 12.34 -53.11 27.38
C ALA A 424 13.73 -52.73 26.84
N GLN A 425 14.80 -53.24 27.46
CA GLN A 425 16.17 -52.99 27.01
C GLN A 425 16.52 -53.77 25.73
N ILE A 426 16.05 -55.02 25.63
CA ILE A 426 16.25 -55.88 24.46
C ILE A 426 15.44 -55.35 23.27
N GLU A 427 14.21 -54.93 23.52
CA GLU A 427 13.30 -54.44 22.48
C GLU A 427 12.51 -53.22 22.98
N PRO A 428 12.99 -52.00 22.73
CA PRO A 428 12.39 -50.76 23.23
C PRO A 428 11.15 -50.36 22.43
N THR A 429 10.08 -51.15 22.57
CA THR A 429 8.74 -50.79 22.06
C THR A 429 8.01 -49.86 23.04
N PRO A 430 7.07 -49.03 22.56
CA PRO A 430 6.33 -48.10 23.42
C PRO A 430 5.63 -48.79 24.62
N ASP A 431 5.00 -49.95 24.39
CA ASP A 431 4.29 -50.69 25.43
C ASP A 431 5.24 -51.26 26.50
N LYS A 432 6.42 -51.76 26.09
CA LYS A 432 7.42 -52.29 27.02
C LYS A 432 8.08 -51.18 27.82
N LEU A 433 8.36 -50.04 27.21
CA LEU A 433 8.94 -48.89 27.89
C LEU A 433 7.96 -48.25 28.88
N LYS A 434 6.67 -48.14 28.52
CA LYS A 434 5.62 -47.68 29.45
C LYS A 434 5.53 -48.58 30.69
N LYS A 435 5.48 -49.90 30.48
CA LYS A 435 5.49 -50.88 31.59
C LYS A 435 6.75 -50.76 32.44
N ALA A 436 7.91 -50.54 31.83
CA ALA A 436 9.16 -50.33 32.56
C ALA A 436 9.10 -49.06 33.44
N VAL A 437 8.60 -47.93 32.91
CA VAL A 437 8.42 -46.69 33.70
C VAL A 437 7.43 -46.88 34.84
N ASP A 438 6.29 -47.51 34.60
CA ASP A 438 5.27 -47.77 35.63
C ASP A 438 5.83 -48.63 36.77
N VAL A 439 6.61 -49.67 36.45
CA VAL A 439 7.20 -50.54 37.45
C VAL A 439 8.36 -49.84 38.18
N LEU A 440 9.16 -49.02 37.50
CA LEU A 440 10.18 -48.19 38.14
C LEU A 440 9.57 -47.21 39.15
N GLY A 441 8.43 -46.59 38.84
CA GLY A 441 7.70 -45.73 39.78
C GLY A 441 7.25 -46.49 41.04
N LYS A 442 6.76 -47.73 40.89
CA LYS A 442 6.42 -48.59 42.03
C LYS A 442 7.64 -48.96 42.88
N VAL A 443 8.79 -49.21 42.25
CA VAL A 443 10.05 -49.49 42.98
C VAL A 443 10.56 -48.23 43.69
N GLU A 444 10.46 -47.06 43.07
CA GLU A 444 10.79 -45.77 43.69
C GLU A 444 9.94 -45.53 44.95
N ASP A 445 8.63 -45.68 44.85
CA ASP A 445 7.70 -45.52 45.98
C ASP A 445 7.97 -46.54 47.08
N GLY A 446 8.27 -47.79 46.71
CA GLY A 446 8.69 -48.83 47.64
C GLY A 446 10.01 -48.49 48.35
N ALA A 447 11.00 -48.00 47.61
CA ALA A 447 12.31 -47.63 48.14
C ALA A 447 12.22 -46.41 49.08
N LYS A 448 11.39 -45.41 48.73
CA LYS A 448 11.10 -44.24 49.57
C LYS A 448 10.49 -44.63 50.91
N LYS A 449 9.58 -45.60 50.92
CA LYS A 449 8.91 -46.07 52.15
C LYS A 449 9.83 -46.82 53.11
N ILE A 450 10.86 -47.50 52.60
CA ILE A 450 11.78 -48.33 53.40
C ILE A 450 12.93 -47.51 53.98
N SER A 451 13.46 -46.55 53.21
CA SER A 451 14.75 -45.91 53.51
C SER A 451 14.71 -44.38 53.54
N GLY A 452 13.54 -43.76 53.35
CA GLY A 452 13.45 -42.33 53.06
C GLY A 452 13.99 -42.00 51.66
N ILE A 453 14.45 -40.76 51.44
CA ILE A 453 15.07 -40.35 50.17
C ILE A 453 16.48 -40.97 50.09
N SER A 454 16.57 -42.25 49.72
CA SER A 454 17.84 -42.90 49.46
C SER A 454 18.34 -42.58 48.04
N THR A 455 19.66 -42.64 47.86
CA THR A 455 20.32 -42.41 46.56
C THR A 455 19.78 -43.33 45.47
N ALA A 456 19.43 -44.58 45.83
CA ALA A 456 18.81 -45.53 44.91
C ALA A 456 17.39 -45.10 44.47
N ALA A 457 16.55 -44.61 45.39
CA ALA A 457 15.22 -44.13 45.05
C ALA A 457 15.26 -42.90 44.12
N VAL A 458 16.18 -41.96 44.38
CA VAL A 458 16.39 -40.79 43.53
C VAL A 458 16.89 -41.18 42.14
N ALA A 459 17.84 -42.13 42.07
CA ALA A 459 18.36 -42.62 40.80
C ALA A 459 17.26 -43.30 39.96
N ILE A 460 16.40 -44.12 40.59
CA ILE A 460 15.27 -44.79 39.91
C ILE A 460 14.27 -43.76 39.38
N GLY A 461 13.86 -42.78 40.20
CA GLY A 461 12.92 -41.74 39.78
C GLY A 461 13.47 -40.85 38.67
N THR A 462 14.75 -40.47 38.75
CA THR A 462 15.42 -39.68 37.71
C THR A 462 15.45 -40.44 36.37
N THR A 463 15.70 -41.75 36.42
CA THR A 463 15.74 -42.60 35.23
C THR A 463 14.34 -42.78 34.64
N ALA A 464 13.31 -42.96 35.48
CA ALA A 464 11.92 -43.05 35.02
C ALA A 464 11.46 -41.77 34.31
N ILE A 465 11.82 -40.59 34.84
CA ILE A 465 11.53 -39.29 34.22
C ILE A 465 12.29 -39.13 32.89
N ALA A 466 13.58 -39.51 32.85
CA ALA A 466 14.38 -39.44 31.62
C ALA A 466 13.79 -40.34 30.52
N LEU A 467 13.36 -41.55 30.87
CA LEU A 467 12.70 -42.48 29.95
C LEU A 467 11.34 -41.94 29.47
N ALA A 468 10.52 -41.38 30.36
CA ALA A 468 9.26 -40.75 29.99
C ALA A 468 9.47 -39.60 28.99
N LYS A 469 10.49 -38.77 29.22
CA LYS A 469 10.84 -37.65 28.33
C LYS A 469 11.34 -38.11 26.97
N LEU A 470 12.16 -39.17 26.92
CA LEU A 470 12.64 -39.77 25.67
C LEU A 470 11.50 -40.43 24.87
N MET A 471 10.44 -40.87 25.54
CA MET A 471 9.22 -41.38 24.90
C MET A 471 8.24 -40.29 24.46
N GLY A 472 8.51 -39.00 24.74
CA GLY A 472 7.59 -37.91 24.45
C GLY A 472 6.38 -37.82 25.40
N TYR A 473 6.39 -38.56 26.52
CA TYR A 473 5.42 -38.38 27.59
C TYR A 473 5.85 -37.18 28.44
N VAL A 474 5.10 -36.08 28.35
CA VAL A 474 5.24 -34.94 29.26
C VAL A 474 4.25 -35.19 30.42
N PRO A 475 4.67 -35.10 31.69
CA PRO A 475 3.72 -35.06 32.81
C PRO A 475 2.84 -33.81 32.77
#